data_AF-A0A367LVY4-F1
#
_entry.id   AF-A0A367LVY4-F1
#
_cell.length_a   1.000
_cell.length_b   1.000
_cell.length_c   1.000
_cell.angle_alpha   90.00
_cell.angle_beta   90.00
_cell.angle_gamma   90.00
#
_symmetry.space_group_name_H-M   'P 1'
#
loop_
_entity.id
_entity.type
_entity.pdbx_description
1 polymer ?
#
loop_
_entity_poly.entity_id
_entity_poly.type
_entity_poly.pdbx_seq_one_letter_code
_entity_poly.pdbx_strand_id
1 'polypeptide(L)' 'MIPGEYDIQPGDIELNAGRRTLALSVANTGDRPIQVGSHYHFFEVNDALAFDRPATRGMRLNIAAGTAVR' A
#
# COMPACT_ATOMS: atom_id res chain seq x y z
N MET A 1 33.29 -17.71 7.87
CA MET A 1 32.81 -17.88 6.50
C MET A 1 31.45 -18.54 6.60
N ILE A 2 30.40 -17.81 6.23
CA ILE A 2 29.02 -18.31 6.25
C ILE A 2 28.58 -18.40 4.78
N PRO A 3 28.49 -19.62 4.19
CA PRO A 3 28.04 -19.78 2.81
C PRO A 3 26.66 -19.16 2.61
N GLY A 4 26.55 -18.18 1.70
CA GLY A 4 25.30 -17.49 1.40
C GLY A 4 24.96 -16.32 2.33
N GLU A 5 25.89 -15.84 3.16
CA GLU A 5 25.68 -14.61 3.91
C GLU A 5 25.52 -13.40 2.97
N TYR A 6 24.62 -12.50 3.35
CA TYR A 6 24.51 -11.18 2.74
C TYR A 6 25.28 -10.16 3.57
N ASP A 7 26.08 -9.34 2.90
CA ASP A 7 26.68 -8.13 3.45
C ASP A 7 25.91 -6.92 2.90
N ILE A 8 24.84 -6.54 3.60
CA ILE A 8 23.93 -5.48 3.16
C ILE A 8 24.53 -4.13 3.56
N GLN A 9 24.69 -3.23 2.59
CA GLN A 9 25.12 -1.87 2.88
C GLN A 9 24.08 -1.13 3.74
N PRO A 10 24.52 -0.35 4.74
CA PRO A 10 23.61 0.47 5.53
C PRO A 10 22.98 1.57 4.66
N GLY A 11 21.70 1.84 4.88
CA GLY A 11 20.97 2.90 4.18
C GLY A 11 19.50 2.55 3.98
N ASP A 12 18.79 3.47 3.32
CA ASP A 12 17.38 3.33 2.96
C ASP A 12 17.20 3.37 1.44
N ILE A 13 16.14 2.73 0.96
CA ILE A 13 15.73 2.80 -0.44
C ILE A 13 14.45 3.62 -0.53
N GLU A 14 14.52 4.75 -1.24
CA GLU A 14 13.33 5.55 -1.54
C GLU A 14 12.42 4.79 -2.52
N LEU A 15 11.15 4.65 -2.16
CA LEU A 15 10.15 3.98 -2.99
C LEU A 15 9.25 5.00 -3.68
N ASN A 16 8.87 4.69 -4.92
CA ASN A 16 7.87 5.44 -5.69
C ASN A 16 8.18 6.95 -5.87
N ALA A 17 9.48 7.31 -5.89
CA ALA A 17 9.94 8.69 -6.05
C ALA A 17 9.34 9.39 -7.27
N GLY A 18 9.00 10.67 -7.12
CA GLY A 18 8.46 11.52 -8.20
C GLY A 18 7.03 11.17 -8.65
N ARG A 19 6.34 10.23 -7.99
CA ARG A 19 4.95 9.86 -8.31
C ARG A 19 3.97 10.71 -7.50
N ARG A 20 2.83 11.06 -8.09
CA ARG A 20 1.73 11.71 -7.37
C ARG A 20 1.22 10.82 -6.24
N THR A 21 1.09 11.38 -5.04
CA THR A 21 0.52 10.71 -3.86
C THR A 21 -0.73 11.44 -3.36
N LEU A 22 -1.55 10.74 -2.59
CA LEU A 22 -2.74 11.27 -1.93
C LEU A 22 -2.83 10.61 -0.55
N ALA A 23 -2.98 11.41 0.50
CA ALA A 23 -3.31 10.94 1.84
C ALA A 23 -4.83 10.96 2.03
N LEU A 24 -5.39 9.89 2.57
CA LEU A 24 -6.82 9.80 2.87
C LEU A 24 -7.07 9.03 4.18
N SER A 25 -8.18 9.33 4.83
CA SER A 25 -8.70 8.51 5.93
C SER A 25 -9.66 7.47 5.37
N VAL A 26 -9.58 6.25 5.89
CA VAL A 26 -10.39 5.09 5.46
C VAL A 26 -10.97 4.44 6.71
N ALA A 27 -12.26 4.14 6.70
CA ALA A 27 -12.92 3.41 7.78
C ALA A 27 -13.52 2.10 7.24
N ASN A 28 -13.26 0.98 7.93
CA ASN A 28 -13.96 -0.27 7.66
C ASN A 28 -15.30 -0.27 8.42
N THR A 29 -16.41 -0.21 7.68
CA THR A 29 -17.78 -0.26 8.21
C THR A 29 -18.35 -1.68 8.23
N GLY A 30 -17.58 -2.66 7.75
CA GLY A 30 -17.94 -4.07 7.77
C GLY A 30 -17.68 -4.73 9.13
N ASP A 31 -18.22 -5.94 9.27
CA ASP A 31 -18.05 -6.82 10.44
C ASP A 31 -16.83 -7.75 10.33
N ARG A 32 -16.16 -7.72 9.18
CA ARG A 32 -15.03 -8.59 8.84
C ARG A 32 -13.80 -7.76 8.50
N PRO A 33 -12.60 -8.27 8.82
CA PRO A 33 -11.37 -7.58 8.50
C PRO A 33 -11.13 -7.54 6.98
N ILE A 34 -10.56 -6.43 6.51
CA ILE A 34 -10.26 -6.19 5.09
C ILE A 34 -8.75 -5.92 4.99
N GLN A 35 -8.10 -6.47 3.98
CA GLN A 35 -6.68 -6.25 3.72
C GLN A 35 -6.49 -5.93 2.23
N VAL A 36 -5.73 -4.88 1.92
CA VAL A 36 -5.53 -4.37 0.56
C VAL A 36 -4.05 -4.39 0.21
N GLY A 37 -3.71 -5.02 -0.93
CA GLY A 37 -2.34 -5.15 -1.41
C GLY A 37 -1.80 -3.90 -2.12
N SER A 38 -0.46 -3.81 -2.18
CA SER A 38 0.29 -2.67 -2.75
C SER A 38 -0.13 -2.21 -4.15
N HIS A 39 -0.60 -3.12 -5.02
CA HIS A 39 -0.92 -2.83 -6.43
C HIS A 39 -2.40 -2.96 -6.78
N TYR A 40 -3.27 -3.18 -5.79
CA TYR A 40 -4.70 -3.18 -6.04
C TYR A 40 -5.17 -1.75 -6.38
N HIS A 41 -6.08 -1.61 -7.35
CA HIS A 41 -6.64 -0.31 -7.69
C HIS A 41 -7.52 0.18 -6.54
N PHE A 42 -7.05 1.18 -5.80
CA PHE A 42 -7.64 1.55 -4.51
C PHE A 42 -9.09 2.03 -4.63
N PHE A 43 -9.47 2.55 -5.80
CA PHE A 43 -10.84 2.92 -6.13
C PHE A 43 -11.85 1.75 -6.02
N GLU A 44 -11.41 0.53 -6.35
CA GLU A 44 -12.24 -0.66 -6.49
C GLU A 44 -12.21 -1.56 -5.25
N VAL A 45 -11.56 -1.12 -4.16
CA VAL A 45 -11.49 -1.93 -2.93
C VAL A 45 -12.89 -2.15 -2.36
N ASN A 46 -13.01 -3.19 -1.53
CA ASN A 46 -14.25 -3.62 -0.88
C ASN A 46 -15.16 -2.44 -0.48
N ASP A 47 -16.45 -2.53 -0.82
CA ASP A 47 -17.46 -1.50 -0.59
C ASP A 47 -17.67 -1.15 0.88
N ALA A 48 -17.30 -2.04 1.82
CA ALA A 48 -17.32 -1.75 3.25
C ALA A 48 -16.21 -0.78 3.71
N LEU A 49 -15.28 -0.41 2.85
CA LEU A 49 -14.34 0.67 3.13
C LEU A 49 -14.95 2.02 2.72
N ALA A 50 -15.20 2.87 3.71
CA ALA A 50 -15.72 4.23 3.57
C ALA A 50 -14.56 5.24 3.44
N PHE A 51 -14.51 5.95 2.32
CA PHE A 51 -13.56 7.01 1.98
C PHE A 51 -14.02 7.78 0.73
N ASP A 52 -13.32 8.85 0.36
CA ASP A 52 -13.53 9.59 -0.90
C ASP A 52 -13.05 8.76 -2.11
N ARG A 53 -13.93 7.94 -2.69
CA ARG A 53 -13.62 7.08 -3.83
C ARG A 53 -13.15 7.86 -5.07
N PRO A 54 -13.88 8.87 -5.57
CA PRO A 54 -13.46 9.62 -6.77
C PRO A 54 -12.00 10.12 -6.71
N ALA A 55 -11.50 10.55 -5.55
CA ALA A 55 -10.13 11.01 -5.37
C ALA A 55 -9.06 9.93 -5.61
N THR A 56 -9.40 8.65 -5.46
CA THR A 56 -8.45 7.52 -5.55
C THR A 56 -8.43 6.85 -6.93
N ARG A 57 -9.15 7.38 -7.92
CA ARG A 57 -9.16 6.82 -9.28
C ARG A 57 -7.76 6.85 -9.89
N GLY A 58 -7.30 5.68 -10.36
CA GLY A 58 -5.95 5.48 -10.90
C GLY A 58 -4.85 5.39 -9.82
N MET A 59 -5.21 5.27 -8.54
CA MET A 59 -4.28 5.23 -7.42
C MET A 59 -4.15 3.82 -6.83
N ARG A 60 -3.00 3.55 -6.20
CA ARG A 60 -2.70 2.35 -5.41
C ARG A 60 -2.03 2.75 -4.10
N LEU A 61 -1.91 1.83 -3.15
CA LEU A 61 -1.19 2.10 -1.90
C LEU A 61 0.28 2.41 -2.18
N ASN A 62 0.79 3.47 -1.55
CA ASN A 62 2.17 3.90 -1.63
C ASN A 62 3.04 3.15 -0.61
N ILE A 63 3.17 1.83 -0.77
CA ILE A 63 3.89 0.91 0.13
C ILE A 63 4.83 -0.01 -0.68
N ALA A 64 5.68 -0.77 0.02
CA ALA A 64 6.58 -1.74 -0.60
C ALA A 64 5.82 -2.79 -1.44
N ALA A 65 6.35 -3.13 -2.61
CA ALA A 65 5.73 -4.10 -3.51
C ALA A 65 5.55 -5.46 -2.81
N GLY A 66 4.40 -6.10 -3.04
CA GLY A 66 4.04 -7.37 -2.40
C GLY A 66 3.48 -7.25 -0.97
N THR A 67 3.60 -6.11 -0.31
CA THR A 67 3.02 -5.88 1.02
C THR A 67 1.55 -5.45 0.95
N ALA A 68 0.88 -5.37 2.12
CA ALA A 68 -0.53 -5.00 2.25
C ALA A 68 -0.79 -4.21 3.55
N VAL A 69 -1.91 -3.48 3.58
CA VAL A 69 -2.44 -2.79 4.78
C VAL A 69 -3.73 -3.50 5.21
N ARG A 70 -3.91 -3.67 6.52
CA ARG A 70 -5.05 -4.34 7.15
C ARG A 70 -5.66 -3.46 8.24
#